data_AF-A0A961JT20-F1
#
_entry.id   AF-A0A961JT20-F1
#
_cell.length_a   1.000
_cell.length_b   1.000
_cell.length_c   1.000
_cell.angle_alpha   90.00
_cell.angle_beta   90.00
_cell.angle_gamma   90.00
#
_symmetry.space_group_name_H-M   'P 1'
#
loop_
_entity.id
_entity.type
_entity.pdbx_description
1 polymer ?
#
loop_
_entity_poly.entity_id
_entity_poly.type
_entity_poly.pdbx_seq_one_letter_code
_entity_poly.pdbx_strand_id
1 'polypeptide(L)' 'GVYGYAAISRIRLTQTAPTGFAEGQVQFARPPKPTPTAPDPALTAQARETAAGVGDPDLRAALEALAQNVLSRRAKAAD' A
#
# COMPACT_ATOMS: atom_id res chain seq x y z
N GLY A 1 49.01 -0.82 29.95
CA GLY A 1 47.71 -1.43 29.62
C GLY A 1 46.71 -0.33 29.42
N VAL A 2 46.12 -0.24 28.22
CA VAL A 2 45.14 0.79 27.89
C VAL A 2 43.75 0.20 28.10
N TYR A 3 43.22 0.28 29.32
CA TYR A 3 41.84 -0.13 29.62
C TYR A 3 41.26 0.76 30.73
N GLY A 4 40.06 1.31 30.50
CA GLY A 4 39.31 2.16 31.44
C GLY A 4 38.71 3.42 30.80
N TYR A 5 37.92 4.17 31.57
CA TYR A 5 37.18 5.39 31.16
C TYR A 5 38.07 6.49 30.50
N ALA A 6 39.38 6.45 30.72
CA ALA A 6 40.35 7.37 30.15
C ALA A 6 40.97 6.89 28.80
N ALA A 7 40.52 5.75 28.26
CA ALA A 7 41.09 5.17 27.04
C ALA A 7 40.88 6.04 25.78
N ILE A 8 39.89 6.93 25.82
CA ILE A 8 39.66 7.94 24.78
C ILE A 8 39.59 9.29 25.48
N SER A 9 40.67 10.06 25.43
CA SER A 9 40.77 11.37 26.09
C SER A 9 40.48 12.55 25.17
N ARG A 10 40.53 12.36 23.85
CA ARG A 10 40.24 13.40 22.85
C ARG A 10 39.62 12.79 21.59
N ILE A 11 38.49 13.34 21.17
CA ILE A 11 37.83 13.01 19.89
C ILE A 11 37.88 14.27 19.03
N ARG A 12 38.38 14.14 17.78
CA ARG A 12 38.28 15.19 16.76
C ARG A 12 37.33 14.72 15.68
N LEU A 13 36.19 15.40 15.58
CA LEU A 13 35.20 15.16 14.53
C LEU A 13 35.38 16.22 13.45
N THR A 14 35.58 15.81 12.21
CA THR A 14 35.66 16.72 11.05
C THR A 14 34.60 16.33 10.03
N GLN A 15 33.71 17.26 9.70
CA GLN A 15 32.66 17.09 8.70
C GLN A 15 33.24 17.37 7.31
N THR A 16 33.33 16.37 6.45
CA THR A 16 34.03 16.49 5.14
C THR A 16 33.14 16.94 3.99
N ALA A 17 32.03 17.64 4.24
CA ALA A 17 31.29 18.34 3.19
C ALA A 17 30.51 19.55 3.75
N PRO A 18 30.58 20.74 3.13
CA PRO A 18 29.78 21.90 3.52
C PRO A 18 28.27 21.72 3.28
N THR A 19 27.88 20.73 2.47
CA THR A 19 26.50 20.37 2.18
C THR A 19 26.28 18.88 2.47
N GLY A 20 25.98 18.55 3.72
CA GLY A 20 25.49 17.20 4.08
C GLY A 20 23.99 17.07 3.78
N PHE A 21 23.58 15.89 3.30
CA PHE A 21 22.18 15.42 3.15
C PHE A 21 21.25 16.17 2.18
N ALA A 22 21.73 17.18 1.45
CA ALA A 22 20.88 17.97 0.54
C ALA A 22 20.59 17.28 -0.82
N GLU A 23 21.31 16.22 -1.20
CA GLU A 23 21.18 15.58 -2.52
C GLU A 23 20.11 14.48 -2.63
N GLY A 24 19.27 14.31 -1.62
CA GLY A 24 18.35 13.16 -1.60
C GLY A 24 17.04 13.41 -0.87
N GLN A 25 16.35 14.51 -1.15
CA GLN A 25 14.91 14.58 -0.86
C GLN A 25 14.20 13.63 -1.84
N VAL A 26 14.16 12.34 -1.51
CA VAL A 26 13.29 11.41 -2.21
C VAL A 26 11.88 11.95 -1.99
N GLN A 27 11.25 12.46 -3.04
CA GLN A 27 9.89 12.98 -2.95
C GLN A 27 8.98 11.80 -2.59
N PHE A 28 8.60 11.68 -1.32
CA PHE A 28 7.58 10.74 -0.86
C PHE A 28 6.18 11.22 -1.28
N ALA A 29 6.04 11.66 -2.54
CA ALA A 29 4.77 11.99 -3.13
C ALA A 29 4.01 10.70 -3.38
N ARG A 30 2.82 10.59 -2.77
CA ARG A 30 1.89 9.52 -3.12
C ARG A 30 1.52 9.68 -4.60
N PRO A 31 1.59 8.62 -5.43
CA PRO A 31 1.10 8.71 -6.79
C PRO A 31 -0.39 9.11 -6.79
N PRO A 32 -0.85 9.83 -7.83
CA PRO A 32 -2.25 10.23 -7.93
C PRO A 32 -3.15 9.01 -7.80
N LYS A 33 -4.25 9.17 -7.04
CA LYS A 33 -5.23 8.08 -6.87
C LYS A 33 -5.76 7.70 -8.25
N PRO A 34 -5.67 6.43 -8.67
CA PRO A 34 -6.22 6.01 -9.95
C PRO A 34 -7.73 6.30 -9.98
N THR A 35 -8.18 6.79 -11.12
CA THR A 35 -9.61 7.00 -11.38
C THR A 35 -10.35 5.68 -11.18
N PRO A 36 -11.49 5.65 -10.47
CA PRO A 36 -12.27 4.43 -10.34
C PRO A 36 -12.73 3.97 -11.73
N THR A 37 -12.17 2.86 -12.21
CA THR A 37 -12.69 2.18 -13.40
C THR A 37 -14.04 1.56 -13.04
N ALA A 38 -15.04 1.77 -13.90
CA ALA A 38 -16.33 1.10 -13.73
C ALA A 38 -16.11 -0.42 -13.72
N PRO A 39 -16.71 -1.15 -12.76
CA PRO A 39 -16.58 -2.60 -12.71
C PRO A 39 -17.11 -3.21 -14.00
N ASP A 40 -16.41 -4.23 -14.50
CA ASP A 40 -16.80 -4.97 -15.70
C ASP A 40 -18.24 -5.50 -15.54
N PRO A 41 -19.13 -5.28 -16.52
CA PRO A 41 -20.49 -5.80 -16.48
C PRO A 41 -20.55 -7.33 -16.27
N ALA A 42 -19.57 -8.09 -16.77
CA ALA A 42 -19.49 -9.53 -16.57
C ALA A 42 -19.23 -9.89 -15.09
N LEU A 43 -18.33 -9.17 -14.42
CA LEU A 43 -18.05 -9.36 -12.99
C LEU A 43 -19.25 -8.99 -12.12
N THR A 44 -20.01 -7.97 -12.54
CA THR A 44 -21.24 -7.54 -11.85
C THR A 44 -22.32 -8.62 -11.95
N ALA A 45 -22.49 -9.23 -13.12
CA ALA A 45 -23.43 -10.33 -13.32
C ALA A 45 -23.05 -11.56 -12.48
N GLN A 46 -21.77 -11.94 -12.47
CA GLN A 46 -21.27 -13.06 -11.69
C GLN A 46 -21.43 -12.84 -10.17
N ALA A 47 -21.21 -11.62 -9.69
CA ALA A 47 -21.42 -11.27 -8.29
C ALA A 47 -22.90 -11.41 -7.88
N ARG A 48 -23.83 -10.98 -8.73
CA ARG A 48 -25.27 -11.15 -8.52
C ARG A 48 -25.69 -12.61 -8.51
N GLU A 49 -25.19 -13.40 -9.45
CA GLU A 49 -25.45 -14.83 -9.50
C GLU A 49 -24.98 -15.55 -8.23
N THR A 50 -23.79 -15.19 -7.73
CA THR A 50 -23.21 -15.75 -6.50
C THR A 50 -24.10 -15.48 -5.27
N ALA A 51 -24.73 -14.31 -5.20
CA ALA A 51 -25.59 -13.91 -4.08
C ALA A 51 -27.08 -14.24 -4.29
N ALA A 52 -27.47 -14.84 -5.42
CA ALA A 52 -28.87 -15.02 -5.80
C ALA A 52 -29.70 -15.89 -4.82
N GLY A 53 -29.04 -16.81 -4.11
CA GLY A 53 -29.69 -17.68 -3.11
C GLY A 53 -30.01 -16.99 -1.77
N VAL A 54 -29.64 -15.73 -1.59
CA VAL A 54 -29.78 -15.01 -0.33
C VAL A 54 -31.13 -14.28 -0.30
N GLY A 55 -32.01 -14.70 0.60
CA GLY A 55 -33.34 -14.11 0.74
C GLY A 55 -33.38 -12.77 1.46
N ASP A 56 -32.38 -12.48 2.31
CA ASP A 56 -32.26 -11.20 3.00
C ASP A 56 -31.65 -10.14 2.07
N PRO A 57 -32.32 -9.00 1.82
CA PRO A 57 -31.90 -8.02 0.82
C PRO A 57 -30.60 -7.30 1.20
N ASP A 58 -30.38 -7.03 2.49
CA ASP A 58 -29.20 -6.31 2.98
C ASP A 58 -27.97 -7.21 2.94
N LEU A 59 -28.12 -8.46 3.37
CA LEU A 59 -27.08 -9.48 3.27
C LEU A 59 -26.73 -9.76 1.81
N ARG A 60 -27.73 -9.86 0.93
CA ARG A 60 -27.51 -10.05 -0.51
C ARG A 60 -26.69 -8.90 -1.09
N ALA A 61 -27.04 -7.66 -0.79
CA ALA A 61 -26.30 -6.48 -1.26
C ALA A 61 -24.85 -6.47 -0.75
N ALA A 62 -24.64 -6.82 0.52
CA ALA A 62 -23.30 -6.93 1.10
C ALA A 62 -22.45 -8.02 0.41
N LEU A 63 -23.06 -9.16 0.09
CA LEU A 63 -22.38 -10.27 -0.58
C LEU A 63 -22.09 -9.97 -2.05
N GLU A 64 -23.00 -9.29 -2.76
CA GLU A 64 -22.73 -8.79 -4.12
C GLU A 64 -21.54 -7.83 -4.12
N ALA A 65 -21.50 -6.87 -3.18
CA ALA A 65 -20.39 -5.94 -3.04
C ALA A 65 -19.07 -6.66 -2.72
N LEU A 66 -19.10 -7.67 -1.85
CA LEU A 66 -17.93 -8.48 -1.53
C LEU A 66 -17.43 -9.25 -2.76
N ALA A 67 -18.34 -9.92 -3.47
CA ALA A 67 -18.01 -10.70 -4.66
C ALA A 67 -17.39 -9.80 -5.75
N GLN A 68 -17.96 -8.61 -6.01
CA GLN A 68 -17.38 -7.63 -6.94
C GLN A 68 -15.94 -7.25 -6.54
N ASN A 69 -15.70 -6.96 -5.26
CA ASN A 69 -14.36 -6.61 -4.76
C ASN A 69 -13.35 -7.74 -4.92
N VAL A 70 -13.75 -8.98 -4.64
CA VAL A 70 -12.88 -10.17 -4.78
C VAL A 70 -12.57 -10.43 -6.26
N LEU A 71 -13.57 -10.42 -7.13
CA LEU A 71 -13.40 -10.69 -8.55
C LEU A 71 -12.55 -9.61 -9.24
N SER A 72 -12.79 -8.33 -8.93
CA SER A 72 -12.00 -7.22 -9.47
C SER A 72 -10.54 -7.29 -9.06
N ARG A 73 -10.26 -7.73 -7.82
CA ARG A 73 -8.90 -7.97 -7.32
C ARG A 73 -8.22 -9.13 -8.05
N ARG A 74 -8.95 -10.22 -8.33
CA ARG A 74 -8.42 -11.39 -9.05
C ARG A 74 -8.13 -11.05 -10.51
N ALA A 75 -9.01 -10.32 -11.18
CA ALA A 75 -8.79 -9.86 -12.55
C ALA A 75 -7.52 -9.01 -12.65
N LYS A 76 -7.30 -8.10 -11.70
CA LYS A 76 -6.08 -7.27 -11.63
C LYS A 76 -4.80 -8.07 -11.35
N ALA A 77 -4.88 -9.22 -10.67
CA ALA A 77 -3.72 -10.03 -10.32
C ALA A 77 -3.31 -11.03 -11.42
N ALA A 78 -4.19 -11.24 -12.42
CA ALA A 78 -3.94 -12.10 -13.57
C ALA A 78 -3.35 -11.34 -14.77
N ASP A 79 -3.26 -10.00 -14.65
CA ASP A 79 -2.58 -9.07 -15.56
C ASP A 79 -1.17 -8.76 -15.01
#